data_AF-A0A9P1R610-F1
#
_entry.id   AF-A0A9P1R610-F1
#
_cell.length_a   1.000
_cell.length_b   1.000
_cell.length_c   1.000
_cell.angle_alpha   90.00
_cell.angle_beta   90.00
_cell.angle_gamma   90.00
#
_symmetry.space_group_name_H-M   'P 1'
#
loop_
_entity.id
_entity.type
_entity.pdbx_description
1 polymer ?
#
loop_
_entity_poly.entity_id
_entity_poly.type
_entity_poly.pdbx_seq_one_letter_code
_entity_poly.pdbx_strand_id
1 'polypeptide(L)' 'MKITNDTTTYEVAELMGSEADELDGRIMLGLLSRECVVDTDELSEDQWLALIDESQKVRREQEAE' A
#
# COMPACT_ATOMS: atom_id res chain seq x y z
N MET A 1 6.89 9.02 3.03
CA MET A 1 5.59 9.73 3.12
C MET A 1 5.01 9.44 4.49
N LYS A 2 4.66 10.49 5.23
CA LYS A 2 3.97 10.34 6.52
C LYS A 2 2.50 9.98 6.33
N ILE A 3 2.07 8.92 7.00
CA ILE A 3 0.68 8.48 7.04
C ILE A 3 -0.02 9.21 8.19
N THR A 4 -1.07 9.94 7.87
CA THR A 4 -1.90 10.68 8.83
C THR A 4 -3.36 10.26 8.66
N ASN A 5 -4.25 10.78 9.51
CA ASN A 5 -5.68 10.55 9.37
C ASN A 5 -6.28 11.17 8.10
N ASP A 6 -5.56 12.08 7.44
CA ASP A 6 -5.99 12.73 6.20
C ASP A 6 -5.45 12.00 4.97
N THR A 7 -4.56 11.02 5.14
CA THR A 7 -4.00 10.23 4.03
C THR A 7 -5.09 9.46 3.31
N THR A 8 -5.20 9.71 2.02
CA THR A 8 -6.18 9.07 1.15
C THR A 8 -5.62 7.82 0.50
N THR A 9 -6.50 6.92 0.08
CA THR A 9 -6.12 5.72 -0.69
C THR A 9 -5.48 6.09 -2.03
N TYR A 10 -5.89 7.19 -2.66
CA TYR A 10 -5.28 7.68 -3.89
C TYR A 10 -3.83 8.13 -3.72
N GLU A 11 -3.50 8.85 -2.64
CA GLU A 11 -2.11 9.24 -2.35
C GLU A 11 -1.23 8.00 -2.13
N VAL A 12 -1.76 6.96 -1.48
CA VAL A 12 -1.05 5.68 -1.32
C VAL A 12 -0.86 4.99 -2.67
N ALA A 13 -1.87 4.98 -3.54
CA ALA A 13 -1.76 4.40 -4.88
C ALA A 13 -0.70 5.13 -5.73
N GLU A 14 -0.64 6.46 -5.67
CA GLU A 14 0.38 7.25 -6.39
C GLU A 14 1.82 6.86 -5.99
N LEU A 15 2.04 6.50 -4.72
CA LEU A 15 3.35 5.99 -4.26
C LEU A 15 3.69 4.60 -4.82
N MET A 16 2.68 3.77 -5.07
CA MET A 16 2.87 2.42 -5.60
C MET A 16 3.24 2.43 -7.08
N GLY A 17 2.79 3.45 -7.82
CA GLY A 17 3.13 3.66 -9.22
C GLY A 17 1.94 4.09 -10.06
N SER A 18 2.19 4.52 -11.29
CA SER A 18 1.17 5.10 -12.18
C SER A 18 0.07 4.14 -12.63
N GLU A 19 0.28 2.84 -12.47
CA GLU A 19 -0.70 1.80 -12.81
C GLU A 19 -1.61 1.42 -11.63
N ALA A 20 -1.30 1.88 -10.42
CA ALA A 20 -2.08 1.58 -9.23
C ALA A 20 -3.36 2.43 -9.16
N ASP A 21 -4.45 1.82 -8.70
CA ASP A 21 -5.75 2.46 -8.53
C ASP A 21 -6.16 2.60 -7.05
N GLU A 22 -7.35 3.14 -6.78
CA GLU A 22 -7.87 3.33 -5.42
C GLU A 22 -7.89 2.03 -4.60
N LEU A 23 -8.15 0.89 -5.26
CA LEU A 23 -8.22 -0.39 -4.58
C LEU A 23 -6.83 -0.85 -4.15
N ASP A 24 -5.82 -0.70 -5.00
CA ASP A 24 -4.42 -0.96 -4.63
C ASP A 24 -4.02 -0.12 -3.42
N GLY A 25 -4.33 1.18 -3.45
CA GLY A 25 -4.04 2.10 -2.36
C GLY A 25 -4.74 1.71 -1.06
N ARG A 26 -6.00 1.22 -1.14
CA ARG A 26 -6.74 0.71 0.01
C ARG A 26 -6.11 -0.55 0.60
N ILE A 27 -5.70 -1.50 -0.23
CA ILE A 27 -5.03 -2.72 0.22
C ILE A 27 -3.71 -2.37 0.89
N MET A 28 -2.89 -1.54 0.24
CA MET A 28 -1.60 -1.11 0.75
C MET A 28 -1.73 -0.34 2.07
N LEU A 29 -2.70 0.56 2.20
CA LEU A 29 -2.96 1.25 3.47
C LEU A 29 -3.31 0.28 4.60
N GLY A 30 -4.04 -0.80 4.29
CA GLY A 30 -4.30 -1.89 5.21
C GLY A 30 -3.03 -2.63 5.66
N LEU A 31 -2.12 -2.92 4.71
CA LEU A 31 -0.84 -3.57 5.01
C LEU A 31 0.09 -2.67 5.84
N LEU A 32 0.21 -1.39 5.48
CA LEU A 32 0.99 -0.41 6.23
C LEU A 32 0.48 -0.27 7.67
N SER A 33 -0.85 -0.25 7.85
CA SER A 33 -1.49 -0.24 9.17
C SER A 33 -1.19 -1.51 9.97
N ARG A 34 -1.22 -2.70 9.33
CA ARG A 34 -0.88 -3.99 9.97
C ARG A 34 0.55 -3.99 10.51
N GLU A 35 1.49 -3.44 9.76
CA GLU A 35 2.91 -3.37 10.14
C GLU A 35 3.23 -2.14 11.02
N CYS A 36 2.22 -1.38 11.47
CA CYS A 36 2.37 -0.14 12.25
C CYS A 36 3.28 0.90 11.58
N VAL A 37 3.32 0.95 10.25
CA VAL A 37 4.10 1.94 9.49
C VAL A 37 3.39 3.28 9.55
N VAL A 38 4.10 4.31 10.01
CA VAL A 38 3.59 5.69 10.10
C VAL A 38 4.32 6.65 9.15
N ASP A 39 5.50 6.25 8.65
CA ASP A 39 6.24 6.97 7.61
C ASP A 39 6.86 5.97 6.64
N THR A 40 6.45 6.01 5.37
CA THR A 40 6.96 5.09 4.35
C THR A 40 8.44 5.31 4.04
N ASP A 41 9.02 6.46 4.42
CA ASP A 41 10.45 6.72 4.21
C ASP A 41 11.34 5.96 5.22
N GLU A 42 10.74 5.37 6.26
CA GLU A 42 11.41 4.49 7.22
C GLU A 42 11.54 3.05 6.71
N LEU A 43 10.85 2.71 5.60
CA LEU A 43 10.95 1.41 4.96
C LEU A 43 12.21 1.35 4.08
N SER A 44 12.94 0.24 4.19
CA SER A 44 13.92 -0.10 3.16
C SER A 44 13.23 -0.47 1.85
N GLU A 45 13.97 -0.39 0.75
CA GLU A 45 13.49 -0.77 -0.58
C GLU A 45 12.97 -2.22 -0.60
N ASP A 46 13.68 -3.15 0.04
CA ASP A 46 13.26 -4.56 0.12
C ASP A 46 11.92 -4.73 0.85
N GLN A 47 11.71 -3.98 1.94
CA GLN A 47 10.44 -4.01 2.68
C GLN A 47 9.29 -3.44 1.84
N TRP A 48 9.54 -2.34 1.13
CA TRP A 48 8.56 -1.75 0.23
C TRP A 48 8.16 -2.71 -0.89
N LEU A 49 9.14 -3.33 -1.56
CA LEU A 49 8.89 -4.30 -2.63
C LEU A 49 8.13 -5.53 -2.12
N ALA A 50 8.41 -6.00 -0.89
CA ALA A 50 7.67 -7.09 -0.28
C ALA A 50 6.19 -6.73 -0.03
N LEU A 51 5.90 -5.50 0.41
CA LEU A 51 4.53 -5.01 0.59
C LEU A 51 3.79 -4.89 -0.75
N ILE A 52 4.48 -4.44 -1.81
CA ILE A 52 3.90 -4.38 -3.16
C ILE A 52 3.54 -5.78 -3.66
N ASP A 53 4.41 -6.78 -3.51
CA ASP A 53 4.10 -8.17 -3.90
C ASP A 53 2.93 -8.74 -3.09
N GLU A 54 2.89 -8.46 -1.78
CA GLU A 54 1.77 -8.86 -0.92
C GLU A 54 0.45 -8.19 -1.33
N SER A 55 0.45 -6.88 -1.63
CA SER A 55 -0.77 -6.19 -2.05
C SER A 55 -1.35 -6.79 -3.33
N GLN A 56 -0.50 -7.18 -4.28
CA GLN A 56 -0.92 -7.83 -5.53
C GLN A 56 -1.43 -9.27 -5.32
N LYS A 57 -1.00 -9.97 -4.27
CA LYS A 57 -1.60 -11.26 -3.89
C LYS A 57 -3.02 -11.05 -3.34
N VAL A 58 -3.18 -10.11 -2.41
CA VAL A 58 -4.50 -9.79 -1.82
C VAL A 58 -5.48 -9.32 -2.90
N ARG A 59 -5.05 -8.48 -3.85
CA ARG A 59 -5.92 -8.05 -4.96
C ARG A 59 -6.44 -9.22 -5.78
N ARG A 60 -5.56 -10.15 -6.18
CA ARG A 60 -5.95 -11.34 -6.95
C ARG A 60 -6.92 -12.24 -6.19
N GLU A 61 -6.79 -12.33 -4.88
CA GLU A 61 -7.73 -13.07 -4.03
C GLU A 61 -9.11 -12.41 -4.02
N GLN A 62 -9.19 -11.07 -3.92
CA GLN A 62 -10.45 -10.33 -3.97
C GLN A 62 -11.15 -10.40 -5.33
N GLU A 63 -10.39 -10.43 -6.43
CA GLU A 63 -10.95 -10.56 -7.78
C GLU A 63 -11.42 -11.98 -8.11
N ALA A 64 -11.00 -12.98 -7.32
CA ALA A 64 -11.40 -14.38 -7.47
C ALA A 64 -12.69 -14.74 -6.71
N GLU A 65 -13.18 -13.86 -5.83
CA GLU A 65 -14.47 -13.96 -5.12
C GLU A 65 -15.65 -13.39 -5.92
#